data_AF-A0A357AZC9-F1
#
_entry.id   AF-A0A357AZC9-F1
#
_cell.length_a   1.000
_cell.length_b   1.000
_cell.length_c   1.000
_cell.angle_alpha   90.00
_cell.angle_beta   90.00
_cell.angle_gamma   90.00
#
_symmetry.space_group_name_H-M   'P 1'
#
loop_
_entity.id
_entity.type
_entity.pdbx_description
1 polymer ?
#
loop_
_entity_poly.entity_id
_entity_poly.type
_entity_poly.pdbx_seq_one_letter_code
_entity_poly.pdbx_strand_id
1 'polypeptide(L)'
;MVSAERLIAVIAPDSAPIKRIIQDVRDRGQLVDASYGRKTRAVVITDSGHVFLSALTPEAIASRAEEKIDMTAGGEADGAE
;
A
#
# COMPACT_ATOMS: atom_id res chain seq x y z
N MET A 1 6.78 1.77 11.35
CA MET A 1 5.61 2.67 11.27
C MET A 1 5.03 2.57 9.86
N VAL A 2 3.70 2.57 9.70
CA VAL A 2 3.02 2.58 8.38
C VAL A 2 2.23 3.89 8.32
N SER A 3 2.48 4.72 7.30
CA SER A 3 1.71 5.96 7.10
C SER A 3 0.48 5.63 6.26
N ALA A 4 -0.57 5.14 6.93
CA ALA A 4 -1.82 4.72 6.27
C ALA A 4 -2.49 5.87 5.51
N GLU A 5 -2.36 7.10 6.02
CA GLU A 5 -2.92 8.32 5.42
C GLU A 5 -2.38 8.64 4.02
N ARG A 6 -1.19 8.13 3.66
CA ARG A 6 -0.56 8.35 2.36
C ARG A 6 -0.91 7.27 1.33
N LEU A 7 -1.67 6.27 1.73
CA LEU A 7 -2.08 5.16 0.88
C LEU A 7 -3.40 5.53 0.20
N ILE A 8 -3.36 5.74 -1.11
CA ILE A 8 -4.55 6.11 -1.89
C ILE A 8 -5.33 4.86 -2.30
N ALA A 9 -4.64 3.81 -2.73
CA ALA A 9 -5.28 2.60 -3.21
C ALA A 9 -4.39 1.36 -3.10
N VAL A 10 -5.03 0.20 -2.88
CA VAL A 10 -4.45 -1.14 -3.06
C VAL A 10 -5.26 -1.90 -4.09
N ILE A 11 -4.62 -2.35 -5.17
CA ILE A 11 -5.31 -2.98 -6.31
C ILE A 11 -4.53 -4.20 -6.84
N ALA A 12 -5.22 -5.10 -7.56
CA ALA A 12 -4.60 -6.24 -8.23
C ALA A 12 -3.93 -5.82 -9.57
N PRO A 13 -2.81 -6.48 -9.97
CA PRO A 13 -2.05 -6.14 -11.18
C PRO A 13 -2.63 -6.70 -12.50
N ASP A 14 -3.86 -7.23 -12.48
CA ASP A 14 -4.32 -8.15 -13.53
C ASP A 14 -4.79 -7.44 -14.81
N SER A 15 -5.23 -6.18 -14.71
CA SER A 15 -5.81 -5.44 -15.83
C SER A 15 -4.77 -4.69 -16.67
N ALA A 16 -5.07 -4.50 -17.97
CA ALA A 16 -4.20 -3.76 -18.88
C ALA A 16 -3.95 -2.30 -18.43
N PRO A 17 -4.94 -1.53 -17.93
CA PRO A 17 -4.69 -0.20 -17.38
C PRO A 17 -3.68 -0.18 -16.23
N ILE A 18 -3.76 -1.14 -15.29
CA ILE A 18 -2.82 -1.18 -14.16
C ILE A 18 -1.41 -1.53 -14.62
N LYS A 19 -1.27 -2.45 -15.58
CA LYS A 19 0.04 -2.74 -16.18
C LYS A 19 0.65 -1.52 -16.86
N ARG A 20 -0.16 -0.67 -17.52
CA ARG A 20 0.32 0.60 -18.09
C ARG A 20 0.80 1.56 -17.01
N ILE A 21 0.03 1.74 -15.93
CA ILE A 21 0.44 2.57 -14.79
C ILE A 21 1.79 2.10 -14.22
N ILE A 22 1.98 0.79 -14.05
CA ILE A 22 3.25 0.24 -13.55
C ILE A 22 4.43 0.59 -14.49
N GLN A 23 4.23 0.52 -15.81
CA GLN A 23 5.26 0.89 -16.78
C GLN A 23 5.53 2.39 -16.74
N ASP A 24 4.51 3.23 -16.79
CA ASP A 24 4.66 4.69 -16.75
C ASP A 24 5.41 5.15 -15.49
N VAL A 25 5.11 4.53 -14.35
CA VAL A 25 5.76 4.86 -13.06
C VAL A 25 7.19 4.31 -12.99
N ARG A 26 7.46 3.17 -13.63
CA ARG A 26 8.83 2.64 -13.81
C ARG A 26 9.68 3.60 -14.63
N ASP A 27 9.15 4.09 -15.75
CA ASP A 27 9.86 4.98 -16.65
C ASP A 27 10.17 6.33 -15.98
N ARG A 28 9.33 6.76 -15.03
CA ARG A 28 9.54 7.95 -14.20
C ARG A 28 10.49 7.72 -13.02
N GLY A 29 10.96 6.49 -12.79
CA GLY A 29 11.82 6.15 -11.65
C GLY A 29 11.11 6.16 -10.29
N GLN A 30 9.78 6.09 -10.27
CA GLN A 30 8.94 6.15 -9.07
C GLN A 30 8.38 4.78 -8.66
N LEU A 31 8.78 3.71 -9.34
CA LEU A 31 8.35 2.34 -9.04
C LEU A 31 9.28 1.71 -8.01
N VAL A 32 8.71 1.23 -6.91
CA VAL A 32 9.41 0.48 -5.88
C VAL A 32 8.97 -0.98 -5.96
N ASP A 33 9.93 -1.88 -6.19
CA ASP A 33 9.67 -3.32 -6.15
C ASP A 33 9.86 -3.85 -4.72
N ALA A 34 8.75 -4.08 -4.01
CA ALA A 34 8.71 -4.71 -2.69
C ALA A 34 8.19 -6.17 -2.76
N SER A 35 8.18 -6.78 -3.96
CA SER A 35 7.77 -8.16 -4.15
C SER A 35 8.86 -9.18 -3.75
N TYR A 36 10.11 -8.72 -3.60
CA TYR A 36 11.29 -9.55 -3.34
C TYR A 36 11.46 -10.68 -4.38
N GLY A 37 11.20 -10.37 -5.65
CA GLY A 37 11.34 -11.33 -6.77
C GLY A 37 10.22 -12.37 -6.84
N ARG A 38 9.17 -12.23 -6.03
CA ARG A 38 7.98 -13.09 -6.07
C ARG A 38 6.97 -12.53 -7.05
N LYS A 39 5.97 -13.34 -7.41
CA LYS A 39 4.84 -12.88 -8.22
C LYS A 39 4.17 -11.69 -7.52
N THR A 40 4.08 -10.56 -8.23
CA THR A 40 3.27 -9.41 -7.82
C THR A 40 1.81 -9.84 -7.71
N ARG A 41 1.23 -9.64 -6.53
CA ARG A 41 -0.18 -9.91 -6.22
C ARG A 41 -0.96 -8.65 -5.91
N ALA A 42 -0.27 -7.56 -5.55
CA ALA A 42 -0.88 -6.26 -5.34
C ALA A 42 0.03 -5.12 -5.82
N VAL A 43 -0.61 -4.00 -6.09
CA VAL A 43 -0.02 -2.72 -6.44
C VAL A 43 -0.57 -1.69 -5.45
N VAL A 44 0.32 -0.98 -4.78
CA VAL A 44 -0.04 0.07 -3.81
C VAL A 44 0.30 1.42 -4.41
N ILE A 45 -0.67 2.33 -4.43
CA ILE A 45 -0.52 3.68 -4.95
C ILE A 45 -0.49 4.66 -3.78
N THR A 46 0.49 5.56 -3.80
CA THR A 46 0.66 6.59 -2.77
C THR A 46 0.41 7.98 -3.31
N ASP A 47 0.12 8.92 -2.41
CA ASP A 47 -0.05 10.35 -2.70
C ASP A 47 1.18 11.03 -3.32
N SER A 48 2.37 10.53 -2.99
CA SER A 48 3.65 11.02 -3.52
C SER A 48 3.93 10.65 -4.97
N GLY A 49 3.04 9.87 -5.60
CA GLY A 49 3.23 9.35 -6.96
C GLY A 49 4.07 8.07 -7.03
N HIS A 50 4.64 7.60 -5.90
CA HIS A 50 5.29 6.30 -5.86
C HIS A 50 4.27 5.17 -5.93
N VAL A 51 4.66 4.11 -6.63
CA VAL A 51 3.89 2.86 -6.71
C VAL A 51 4.75 1.71 -6.18
N PHE A 52 4.17 0.88 -5.32
CA PHE A 52 4.84 -0.28 -4.75
C PHE A 52 4.25 -1.57 -5.30
N LEU A 53 5.11 -2.47 -5.76
CA LEU A 53 4.72 -3.85 -6.08
C LEU A 53 4.82 -4.70 -4.83
N SER A 54 3.82 -5.55 -4.59
CA SER A 54 3.79 -6.41 -3.40
C SER A 54 3.49 -7.86 -3.77
N ALA A 55 4.14 -8.78 -3.06
CA ALA A 55 3.85 -10.21 -3.09
C ALA A 55 2.65 -10.60 -2.20
N LEU A 56 2.08 -9.65 -1.46
CA LEU A 56 0.86 -9.86 -0.68
C LEU A 56 -0.36 -9.56 -1.54
N THR A 57 -1.50 -10.18 -1.22
CA THR A 57 -2.75 -9.83 -1.89
C THR A 57 -3.28 -8.49 -1.41
N PRO A 58 -4.17 -7.84 -2.19
CA PRO A 58 -4.82 -6.61 -1.75
C PRO A 58 -5.51 -6.76 -0.38
N GLU A 59 -6.19 -7.88 -0.14
CA GLU A 59 -6.94 -8.13 1.09
C GLU A 59 -6.01 -8.26 2.31
N ALA A 60 -4.87 -8.94 2.15
CA ALA A 60 -3.88 -9.07 3.22
C ALA A 60 -3.21 -7.73 3.59
N ILE A 61 -3.11 -6.81 2.63
CA ILE A 61 -2.60 -5.46 2.88
C ILE A 61 -3.67 -4.62 3.56
N ALA A 62 -4.92 -4.67 3.08
CA ALA A 62 -6.06 -3.96 3.66
C ALA A 62 -6.28 -4.34 5.13
N SER A 63 -6.34 -5.65 5.43
CA SER A 63 -6.51 -6.15 6.80
C SER A 63 -5.42 -5.65 7.75
N ARG A 64 -4.15 -5.58 7.30
CA ARG A 64 -3.04 -5.03 8.11
C ARG A 64 -3.09 -3.52 8.27
N ALA A 65 -3.69 -2.81 7.31
CA ALA A 65 -3.90 -1.38 7.41
C ALA A 65 -5.02 -1.08 8.42
N GLU A 66 -6.11 -1.83 8.37
CA GLU A 66 -7.26 -1.74 9.27
C GLU A 66 -6.87 -2.05 10.73
N GLU A 67 -6.10 -3.11 10.98
CA GLU A 67 -5.57 -3.44 12.32
C GLU A 67 -4.80 -2.29 12.98
N LYS A 68 -4.21 -1.40 12.17
CA LYS A 68 -3.48 -0.24 12.69
C LYS A 68 -4.36 1.00 12.88
N ILE A 69 -5.41 1.18 12.07
CA ILE A 69 -6.35 2.30 12.22
C ILE A 69 -7.05 2.19 13.58
N ASP A 70 -7.43 0.97 13.98
CA ASP A 70 -8.09 0.70 15.26
C ASP A 70 -7.15 0.96 16.46
N MET A 71 -5.85 0.68 16.34
CA MET A 71 -4.86 0.99 17.37
C MET A 71 -4.56 2.49 17.53
N THR A 72 -4.76 3.30 16.48
CA THR A 72 -4.56 4.76 16.54
C THR A 72 -5.78 5.54 17.01
N ALA A 73 -6.97 4.93 17.01
CA ALA A 73 -8.20 5.56 17.50
C ALA A 73 -8.40 5.47 19.03
N GLY A 74 -7.55 4.72 19.74
CA GLY A 74 -7.67 4.48 21.19
C GLY A 74 -6.59 5.15 22.05
N GLY A 75 -6.03 6.27 21.62
CA GLY A 75 -4.88 6.93 22.27
C GLY A 75 -5.14 8.34 22.79
N GLU A 76 -6.27 8.59 23.46
CA GLU A 76 -6.39 9.69 24.41
C GLU A 76 -6.51 9.13 25.82
N ALA A 77 -5.75 9.76 26.71
CA ALA A 77 -5.41 9.30 28.05
C ALA A 77 -6.64 9.08 28.94
N ASP A 78 -6.64 7.96 29.67
CA ASP A 78 -7.24 7.91 31.00
C ASP A 78 -6.11 7.75 32.01
N GLY A 79 -5.64 8.90 32.49
CA GLY A 79 -4.80 9.04 33.65
C GLY A 79 -5.55 9.86 34.69
N ALA A 80 -5.54 9.35 35.93
CA ALA A 80 -6.25 9.78 37.15
C ALA A 80 -7.71 9.33 37.17
N GLU A 81 -8.15 8.46 38.09
CA GLU A 81 -7.81 8.30 39.52
C GLU A 81 -7.53 6.86 39.96
#